data_AF-A0A8C0WG68-F1
#
_entry.id   AF-A0A8C0WG68-F1
#
_cell.length_a   1.000
_cell.length_b   1.000
_cell.length_c   1.000
_cell.angle_alpha   90.00
_cell.angle_beta   90.00
_cell.angle_gamma   90.00
#
_symmetry.space_group_name_H-M   'P 1'
#
loop_
_entity.id
_entity.type
_entity.pdbx_description
1 polymer ?
#
loop_
_entity_poly.entity_id
_entity_poly.type
_entity_poly.pdbx_seq_one_letter_code
_entity_poly.pdbx_strand_id
1 'polypeptide(L)'
;MAVDFGDPRSGFRHSEVVVFINEEVLSNGGGPDFYLTFRSRSWNEIEDGLKSVVSDSQVPRTIKRACAWSALALGVRVAARQRERQARRVRHLQEQVEQREEATWALASELERVREEREQVVLQLRRARDSLQQTLREQEELRGRLLQFELSQQVVSGSQDNNPRLRHSLNAQSAASRKEEAQKASLTGPGTLQEAEEVPAPSV
;
A
#
# COMPACT_ATOMS: atom_id res chain seq x y z
N MET A 1 54.15 -9.55 12.13
CA MET A 1 53.04 -10.32 12.75
C MET A 1 52.04 -10.70 11.68
N ALA A 2 51.46 -11.89 11.78
CA ALA A 2 50.51 -12.39 10.80
C ALA A 2 49.11 -11.80 10.98
N VAL A 3 48.71 -11.35 12.17
CA VAL A 3 47.39 -10.76 12.44
C VAL A 3 47.56 -9.55 13.35
N ASP A 4 46.92 -8.44 13.00
CA ASP A 4 46.94 -7.22 13.82
C ASP A 4 45.99 -7.36 15.01
N PHE A 5 46.51 -7.24 16.23
CA PHE A 5 45.74 -7.33 17.47
C PHE A 5 44.63 -6.28 17.60
N GLY A 6 44.82 -5.13 16.96
CA GLY A 6 43.86 -4.03 16.95
C GLY A 6 42.90 -4.05 15.76
N ASP A 7 42.90 -5.08 14.91
CA ASP A 7 41.95 -5.15 13.78
C ASP A 7 40.59 -5.68 14.27
N PRO A 8 39.55 -4.82 14.43
CA PRO A 8 38.21 -5.29 14.80
C PRO A 8 37.59 -6.17 13.71
N ARG A 9 38.19 -6.20 12.51
CA ARG A 9 37.75 -7.02 11.38
C ARG A 9 38.51 -8.34 11.27
N SER A 10 39.40 -8.65 12.24
CA SER A 10 40.12 -9.93 12.28
C SER A 10 39.18 -11.12 12.46
N GLY A 11 38.02 -10.92 13.10
CA GLY A 11 37.01 -11.95 13.34
C GLY A 11 37.29 -12.85 14.54
N PHE A 12 38.47 -12.71 15.17
CA PHE A 12 38.81 -13.44 16.38
C PHE A 12 38.15 -12.79 17.59
N ARG A 13 37.57 -13.62 18.46
CA ARG A 13 36.93 -13.19 19.72
C ARG A 13 37.90 -13.11 20.89
N HIS A 14 38.99 -13.86 20.82
CA HIS A 14 39.95 -14.07 21.92
C HIS A 14 41.32 -13.59 21.45
N SER A 15 41.88 -12.61 22.14
CA SER A 15 43.19 -12.04 21.79
C SER A 15 44.32 -13.06 21.98
N GLU A 16 44.15 -14.01 22.91
CA GLU A 16 45.10 -15.09 23.19
C GLU A 16 45.29 -15.99 21.96
N VAL A 17 44.21 -16.23 21.20
CA VAL A 17 44.27 -17.02 19.96
C VAL A 17 45.06 -16.27 18.89
N VAL A 18 44.90 -14.94 18.82
CA VAL A 18 45.65 -14.10 17.89
C VAL A 18 47.14 -14.10 18.24
N VAL A 19 47.48 -14.06 19.54
CA VAL A 19 48.87 -14.14 20.02
C VAL A 19 49.46 -15.48 19.62
N PHE A 20 48.76 -16.58 19.93
CA PHE A 20 49.20 -17.93 19.60
C PHE A 20 49.43 -18.12 18.09
N ILE A 21 48.51 -17.65 17.24
CA ILE A 21 48.67 -17.75 15.78
C ILE A 21 49.88 -16.94 15.31
N ASN A 22 50.08 -15.73 15.85
CA ASN A 22 51.23 -14.91 15.50
C ASN A 22 52.55 -15.57 15.90
N GLU A 23 52.61 -16.18 17.09
CA GLU A 23 53.77 -16.94 17.57
C GLU A 23 54.01 -18.21 16.76
N GLU A 24 52.97 -18.97 16.41
CA GLU A 24 53.07 -20.15 15.55
C GLU A 24 53.59 -19.79 14.16
N VAL A 25 53.12 -18.69 13.56
CA VAL A 25 53.64 -18.25 12.25
C VAL A 25 55.12 -17.87 12.34
N LEU A 26 55.51 -17.10 13.35
CA LEU A 26 56.89 -16.65 13.53
C LEU A 26 57.85 -17.80 13.86
N SER A 27 57.47 -18.69 14.78
CA SER A 27 58.27 -19.85 15.20
C SER A 27 58.52 -20.86 14.06
N ASN A 28 57.61 -20.92 13.09
CA ASN A 28 57.75 -21.74 11.90
C ASN A 28 58.48 -21.04 10.73
N GLY A 29 59.10 -19.88 10.98
CA GLY A 29 59.85 -19.12 9.97
C GLY A 29 58.96 -18.35 8.98
N GLY A 30 57.67 -18.20 9.28
CA GLY A 30 56.73 -17.44 8.48
C GLY A 30 56.81 -15.94 8.74
N GLY A 31 56.75 -15.17 7.66
CA GLY A 31 56.65 -13.71 7.71
C GLY A 31 55.19 -13.20 7.67
N PRO A 32 54.99 -11.88 7.87
CA PRO A 32 53.68 -11.25 7.71
C PRO A 32 53.19 -11.24 6.24
N ASP A 33 54.10 -11.46 5.28
CA ASP A 33 53.86 -11.28 3.85
C ASP A 33 52.69 -12.10 3.34
N PHE A 34 52.57 -13.37 3.74
CA PHE A 34 51.44 -14.19 3.29
C PHE A 34 50.11 -13.57 3.74
N TYR A 35 49.96 -13.20 5.00
CA TYR A 35 48.72 -12.56 5.44
C TYR A 35 48.50 -11.22 4.75
N LEU A 36 49.51 -10.35 4.67
CA LEU A 36 49.37 -9.00 4.12
C LEU A 36 49.05 -9.00 2.62
N THR A 37 49.64 -9.91 1.85
CA THR A 37 49.41 -10.03 0.40
C THR A 37 48.00 -10.54 0.09
N PHE A 38 47.48 -11.42 0.95
CA PHE A 38 46.21 -12.09 0.72
C PHE A 38 45.02 -11.49 1.51
N ARG A 39 45.24 -10.55 2.45
CA ARG A 39 44.18 -9.93 3.27
C ARG A 39 43.07 -9.19 2.51
N SER A 40 43.36 -8.79 1.28
CA SER A 40 42.43 -8.06 0.40
C SER A 40 41.91 -8.93 -0.74
N ARG A 41 42.36 -10.18 -0.83
CA ARG A 41 41.96 -11.14 -1.85
C ARG A 41 40.71 -11.91 -1.43
N SER A 42 40.09 -12.55 -2.40
CA SER A 42 38.97 -13.46 -2.18
C SER A 42 39.44 -14.76 -1.51
N TRP A 43 38.53 -15.48 -0.86
CA TRP A 43 38.85 -16.79 -0.27
C TRP A 43 39.40 -17.77 -1.31
N ASN A 44 38.86 -17.75 -2.54
CA ASN A 44 39.31 -18.62 -3.62
C ASN A 44 40.80 -18.40 -3.94
N GLU A 45 41.24 -17.14 -4.04
CA GLU A 45 42.64 -16.82 -4.29
C GLU A 45 43.56 -17.19 -3.12
N ILE A 46 43.05 -17.10 -1.88
CA ILE A 46 43.77 -17.54 -0.68
C ILE A 46 43.97 -19.06 -0.73
N GLU A 47 42.92 -19.81 -1.08
CA GLU A 47 42.93 -21.26 -1.21
C GLU A 47 43.87 -21.72 -2.33
N ASP A 48 43.83 -21.07 -3.50
CA ASP A 48 44.74 -21.33 -4.61
C ASP A 48 46.21 -21.08 -4.22
N GLY A 49 46.46 -19.98 -3.50
CA GLY A 49 47.76 -19.66 -2.93
C GLY A 49 48.25 -20.74 -1.94
N LEU A 50 47.36 -21.21 -1.06
CA LEU A 50 47.69 -22.28 -0.11
C LEU A 50 47.95 -23.61 -0.82
N LYS A 51 47.16 -23.95 -1.84
CA LYS A 51 47.31 -25.17 -2.64
C LYS A 51 48.67 -25.22 -3.33
N SER A 52 49.14 -24.11 -3.90
CA SER A 52 50.46 -24.05 -4.56
C SER A 52 51.59 -24.33 -3.56
N VAL A 53 51.55 -23.71 -2.37
CA VAL A 53 52.52 -23.91 -1.29
C VAL A 53 52.51 -25.35 -0.75
N VAL A 54 51.32 -25.94 -0.59
CA VAL A 54 51.18 -27.31 -0.07
C VAL A 54 51.66 -28.35 -1.07
N SER A 55 51.38 -28.14 -2.37
CA SER A 55 51.74 -29.07 -3.45
C SER A 55 53.24 -29.07 -3.77
N ASP A 56 53.94 -27.96 -3.50
CA ASP A 56 55.38 -27.86 -3.73
C ASP A 56 56.16 -28.69 -2.70
N SER A 57 56.91 -29.70 -3.15
CA SER A 57 57.75 -30.54 -2.30
C SER A 57 59.01 -29.83 -1.81
N GLN A 58 59.43 -28.74 -2.46
CA GLN A 58 60.60 -27.96 -2.10
C GLN A 58 60.36 -27.04 -0.90
N VAL A 59 59.10 -26.73 -0.59
CA VAL A 59 58.76 -25.89 0.55
C VAL A 59 58.91 -26.69 1.86
N PRO A 60 59.72 -26.22 2.82
CA PRO A 60 59.85 -26.84 4.14
C PRO A 60 58.51 -26.95 4.87
N ARG A 61 58.33 -28.03 5.64
CA ARG A 61 57.10 -28.28 6.41
C ARG A 61 56.75 -27.16 7.38
N THR A 62 57.75 -26.51 7.96
CA THR A 62 57.56 -25.35 8.86
C THR A 62 56.89 -24.20 8.11
N ILE A 63 57.38 -23.85 6.91
CA ILE A 63 56.77 -22.80 6.08
C ILE A 63 55.33 -23.17 5.70
N LYS A 64 55.05 -24.43 5.35
CA LYS A 64 53.68 -24.89 5.08
C LYS A 64 52.76 -24.69 6.29
N ARG A 65 53.25 -24.97 7.51
CA ARG A 65 52.51 -24.75 8.76
C ARG A 65 52.26 -23.26 9.02
N ALA A 66 53.25 -22.40 8.79
CA ALA A 66 53.09 -20.96 8.88
C ALA A 66 52.03 -20.42 7.88
N CYS A 67 52.05 -20.90 6.63
CA CYS A 67 51.06 -20.54 5.63
C CYS A 67 49.65 -21.04 6.00
N ALA A 68 49.53 -22.24 6.58
CA ALA A 68 48.25 -22.78 7.05
C ALA A 68 47.64 -21.91 8.17
N TRP A 69 48.43 -21.52 9.17
CA TRP A 69 47.97 -20.62 10.23
C TRP A 69 47.59 -19.24 9.70
N SER A 70 48.37 -18.70 8.75
CA SER A 70 48.06 -17.43 8.09
C SER A 70 46.77 -17.51 7.26
N ALA A 71 46.54 -18.62 6.56
CA ALA A 71 45.30 -18.88 5.82
C ALA A 71 44.08 -19.03 6.74
N LEU A 72 44.24 -19.69 7.90
CA LEU A 72 43.20 -19.76 8.92
C LEU A 72 42.81 -18.36 9.40
N ALA A 73 43.78 -17.49 9.69
CA ALA A 73 43.51 -16.12 10.08
C ALA A 73 42.75 -15.33 8.99
N LEU A 74 43.12 -15.51 7.73
CA LEU A 74 42.42 -14.89 6.60
C LEU A 74 40.98 -15.42 6.46
N GLY A 75 40.77 -16.72 6.61
CA GLY A 75 39.45 -17.35 6.53
C GLY A 75 38.50 -16.85 7.61
N VAL A 76 38.97 -16.77 8.86
CA VAL A 76 38.21 -16.21 9.98
C VAL A 76 37.81 -14.76 9.70
N ARG A 77 38.72 -13.94 9.17
CA ARG A 77 38.43 -12.56 8.77
C ARG A 77 37.40 -12.46 7.64
N VAL A 78 37.48 -13.31 6.62
CA VAL A 78 36.47 -13.35 5.54
C VAL A 78 35.10 -13.73 6.09
N ALA A 79 35.02 -14.75 6.94
CA ALA A 79 33.77 -15.18 7.57
C ALA A 79 33.16 -14.07 8.46
N ALA A 80 33.99 -13.37 9.25
CA ALA A 80 33.54 -12.26 10.07
C ALA A 80 32.99 -11.10 9.22
N ARG A 81 33.66 -10.74 8.12
CA ARG A 81 33.17 -9.72 7.17
C ARG A 81 31.86 -10.12 6.52
N GLN A 82 31.71 -11.39 6.15
CA GLN A 82 30.47 -11.90 5.56
C GLN A 82 29.31 -11.79 6.56
N ARG A 83 29.53 -12.20 7.81
CA ARG A 83 28.55 -12.07 8.89
C ARG A 83 28.17 -10.61 9.13
N GLU A 84 29.14 -9.71 9.17
CA GLU A 84 28.88 -8.28 9.36
C GLU A 84 28.05 -7.69 8.20
N ARG A 85 28.41 -8.00 6.95
CA ARG A 85 27.65 -7.60 5.77
C ARG A 85 26.21 -8.12 5.82
N GLN A 86 26.03 -9.38 6.18
CA GLN A 86 24.70 -9.98 6.32
C GLN A 86 23.90 -9.29 7.43
N ALA A 87 24.51 -9.02 8.59
CA ALA A 87 23.85 -8.32 9.69
C ALA A 87 23.45 -6.88 9.33
N ARG A 88 24.28 -6.17 8.55
CA ARG A 88 23.93 -4.83 8.03
C ARG A 88 22.78 -4.89 7.04
N ARG A 89 22.78 -5.89 6.13
CA ARG A 89 21.68 -6.09 5.17
C ARG A 89 20.37 -6.41 5.87
N VAL A 90 20.40 -7.28 6.88
CA VAL A 90 19.22 -7.61 7.69
C VAL A 90 18.68 -6.37 8.40
N ARG A 91 19.55 -5.58 9.06
CA ARG A 91 19.15 -4.33 9.70
C ARG A 91 18.49 -3.35 8.74
N HIS A 92 19.09 -3.13 7.57
CA HIS A 92 18.51 -2.25 6.57
C HIS A 92 17.15 -2.75 6.05
N LEU A 93 16.97 -4.06 5.91
CA LEU A 93 15.68 -4.63 5.54
C LEU A 93 14.63 -4.47 6.65
N GLN A 94 15.03 -4.61 7.91
CA GLN A 94 14.14 -4.38 9.06
C GLN A 94 13.65 -2.94 9.10
N GLU A 95 14.56 -1.96 8.95
CA GLU A 95 14.22 -0.54 8.88
C GLU A 95 13.21 -0.24 7.75
N GLN A 96 13.38 -0.86 6.58
CA GLN A 96 12.43 -0.69 5.48
C GLN A 96 11.06 -1.31 5.77
N VAL A 97 11.02 -2.43 6.49
CA VAL A 97 9.75 -3.06 6.88
C VAL A 97 9.04 -2.20 7.90
N GLU A 98 9.73 -1.71 8.93
CA GLU A 98 9.17 -0.82 9.95
C GLU A 98 8.58 0.45 9.31
N GLN A 99 9.31 1.10 8.40
CA GLN A 99 8.81 2.28 7.67
C GLN A 99 7.56 1.99 6.85
N ARG A 100 7.49 0.82 6.20
CA ARG A 100 6.31 0.41 5.44
C ARG A 100 5.14 0.12 6.35
N GLU A 101 5.38 -0.55 7.48
CA GLU A 101 4.35 -0.82 8.48
C GLU A 101 3.77 0.49 9.00
N GLU A 102 4.60 1.46 9.41
CA GLU A 102 4.18 2.79 9.84
C GLU A 102 3.34 3.51 8.77
N ALA A 103 3.79 3.50 7.51
CA ALA A 103 3.05 4.09 6.40
C ALA A 103 1.69 3.41 6.19
N THR A 104 1.63 2.07 6.28
CA THR A 104 0.37 1.33 6.16
C THR A 104 -0.58 1.61 7.32
N TRP A 105 -0.06 1.75 8.55
CA TRP A 105 -0.85 2.14 9.71
C TRP A 105 -1.43 3.54 9.57
N ALA A 106 -0.63 4.51 9.11
CA ALA A 106 -1.09 5.88 8.85
C ALA A 106 -2.17 5.93 7.78
N LEU A 107 -2.00 5.17 6.69
CA LEU A 107 -3.01 5.06 5.63
C LEU A 107 -4.30 4.39 6.14
N ALA A 108 -4.18 3.36 6.96
CA ALA A 108 -5.33 2.70 7.57
C ALA A 108 -6.10 3.67 8.49
N SER A 109 -5.42 4.47 9.30
CA SER A 109 -6.07 5.47 10.16
C SER A 109 -6.76 6.58 9.35
N GLU A 110 -6.14 7.04 8.26
CA GLU A 110 -6.77 8.04 7.39
C GLU A 110 -8.00 7.47 6.69
N LEU A 111 -7.96 6.20 6.26
CA LEU A 111 -9.12 5.53 5.66
C LEU A 111 -10.27 5.40 6.65
N GLU A 112 -10.00 5.04 7.91
CA GLU A 112 -11.03 5.00 8.95
C GLU A 112 -11.62 6.39 9.23
N ARG A 113 -10.77 7.42 9.34
CA ARG A 113 -11.25 8.81 9.52
C ARG A 113 -12.19 9.24 8.39
N VAL A 114 -11.81 8.98 7.13
CA VAL A 114 -12.66 9.31 5.96
C VAL A 114 -13.96 8.50 5.95
N ARG A 115 -13.93 7.25 6.41
CA ARG A 115 -15.16 6.44 6.56
C ARG A 115 -16.10 7.04 7.60
N GLU A 116 -15.59 7.41 8.77
CA GLU A 116 -16.38 8.05 9.82
C GLU A 116 -16.99 9.38 9.35
N GLU A 117 -16.21 10.23 8.67
CA GLU A 117 -16.69 11.49 8.09
C GLU A 117 -17.81 11.27 7.07
N ARG A 118 -17.64 10.28 6.19
CA ARG A 118 -18.68 9.89 5.23
C ARG A 118 -19.96 9.45 5.93
N GLU A 119 -19.85 8.63 6.98
CA GLU A 119 -21.02 8.17 7.74
C GLU A 119 -21.76 9.33 8.41
N GLN A 120 -21.02 10.29 8.99
CA GLN A 120 -21.61 11.49 9.58
C GLN A 120 -22.35 12.34 8.54
N VAL A 121 -21.76 12.58 7.36
CA VAL A 121 -22.40 13.33 6.28
C VAL A 121 -23.65 12.60 5.78
N VAL A 122 -23.60 11.27 5.65
CA VAL A 122 -24.76 10.46 5.26
C VAL A 122 -25.90 10.59 6.30
N LEU A 123 -25.58 10.57 7.59
CA LEU A 123 -26.56 10.77 8.65
C LEU A 123 -27.19 12.17 8.61
N GLN A 124 -26.38 13.21 8.38
CA GLN A 124 -26.89 14.59 8.23
C GLN A 124 -27.81 14.72 7.02
N LEU A 125 -27.43 14.13 5.88
CA LEU A 125 -28.26 14.14 4.67
C LEU A 125 -29.60 13.44 4.89
N ARG A 126 -29.61 12.30 5.58
CA ARG A 126 -30.86 11.60 5.96
C ARG A 126 -31.75 12.49 6.82
N ARG A 127 -31.20 13.09 7.88
CA ARG A 127 -31.95 14.01 8.75
C ARG A 127 -32.53 15.21 7.98
N ALA A 128 -31.74 15.81 7.09
CA ALA A 128 -32.20 16.92 6.25
C ALA A 128 -33.34 16.48 5.32
N ARG A 129 -33.22 15.31 4.70
CA ARG A 129 -34.27 14.71 3.88
C ARG A 129 -35.56 14.48 4.68
N ASP A 130 -35.45 13.90 5.87
CA ASP A 130 -36.61 13.60 6.71
C ASP A 130 -37.34 14.90 7.14
N SER A 131 -36.57 15.94 7.49
CA SER A 131 -37.11 17.27 7.78
C SER A 131 -37.83 17.91 6.58
N LEU A 132 -37.25 17.82 5.39
CA LEU A 132 -37.90 18.29 4.16
C LEU A 132 -39.21 17.51 3.88
N GLN A 133 -39.21 16.19 4.09
CA GLN A 133 -40.43 15.40 3.95
C GLN A 133 -41.51 15.78 4.96
N GLN A 134 -41.12 16.10 6.19
CA GLN A 134 -42.05 16.56 7.22
C GLN A 134 -42.68 17.91 6.83
N THR A 135 -41.87 18.90 6.45
CA THR A 135 -42.38 20.22 6.03
C THR A 135 -43.28 20.15 4.79
N LEU A 136 -43.00 19.25 3.85
CA LEU A 136 -43.90 19.01 2.70
C LEU A 136 -45.26 18.46 3.14
N ARG A 137 -45.29 17.49 4.07
CA ARG A 137 -46.54 16.97 4.63
C ARG A 137 -47.33 18.04 5.38
N GLU A 138 -46.65 18.87 6.16
CA GLU A 138 -47.26 20.00 6.87
C GLU A 138 -47.87 21.01 5.87
N GLN A 139 -47.18 21.31 4.76
CA GLN A 139 -47.75 22.16 3.70
C GLN A 139 -48.97 21.54 3.03
N GLU A 140 -48.95 20.25 2.73
CA GLU A 140 -50.09 19.53 2.16
C GLU A 140 -51.29 19.55 3.10
N GLU A 141 -51.07 19.37 4.40
CA GLU A 141 -52.10 19.47 5.42
C GLU A 141 -52.70 20.88 5.49
N LEU A 142 -51.86 21.92 5.53
CA LEU A 142 -52.32 23.31 5.56
C LEU A 142 -53.11 23.67 4.29
N ARG A 143 -52.67 23.22 3.12
CA ARG A 143 -53.43 23.38 1.86
C ARG A 143 -54.79 22.69 1.93
N GLY A 144 -54.84 21.47 2.47
CA GLY A 144 -56.10 20.74 2.67
C GLY A 144 -57.07 21.50 3.59
N ARG A 145 -56.59 22.06 4.70
CA ARG A 145 -57.39 22.86 5.63
C ARG A 145 -57.91 24.15 4.99
N LEU A 146 -57.09 24.84 4.19
CA LEU A 146 -57.49 26.04 3.44
C LEU A 146 -58.65 25.72 2.49
N LEU A 147 -58.53 24.65 1.70
CA LEU A 147 -59.59 24.23 0.78
C LEU A 147 -60.90 23.88 1.50
N GLN A 148 -60.82 23.21 2.66
CA GLN A 148 -62.00 22.93 3.49
C GLN A 148 -62.66 24.22 4.02
N PHE A 149 -61.86 25.18 4.46
CA PHE A 149 -62.36 26.47 4.93
C PHE A 149 -63.05 27.26 3.80
N GLU A 150 -62.47 27.31 2.60
CA GLU A 150 -63.07 27.93 1.42
C GLU A 150 -64.41 27.27 1.03
N LEU A 151 -64.45 25.92 1.00
CA LEU A 151 -65.69 25.18 0.74
C LEU A 151 -66.76 25.45 1.81
N SER A 152 -66.37 25.51 3.09
CA SER A 152 -67.31 25.80 4.18
C SER A 152 -67.87 27.23 4.10
N GLN A 153 -67.06 28.22 3.70
CA GLN A 153 -67.53 29.59 3.46
C GLN A 153 -68.49 29.67 2.27
N GLN A 154 -68.24 28.92 1.18
CA GLN A 154 -69.17 28.83 0.06
C GLN A 154 -70.50 28.18 0.45
N VAL A 155 -70.49 27.17 1.32
CA VAL A 155 -71.73 26.52 1.79
C VAL A 155 -72.52 27.44 2.74
N VAL A 156 -71.85 28.23 3.59
CA VAL A 156 -72.51 29.24 4.45
C VAL A 156 -73.09 30.39 3.61
N SER A 157 -72.39 30.81 2.55
CA SER A 157 -72.88 31.84 1.61
C SER A 157 -73.98 31.31 0.67
N GLY A 158 -73.93 30.03 0.32
CA GLY A 158 -74.93 29.32 -0.49
C GLY A 158 -76.19 28.91 0.29
N SER A 159 -76.18 28.99 1.62
CA SER A 159 -77.36 28.73 2.45
C SER A 159 -78.29 29.95 2.58
N GLN A 160 -77.93 31.09 1.98
CA GLN A 160 -78.76 32.28 1.83
C GLN A 160 -79.30 32.43 0.38
N ASP A 161 -79.52 31.33 -0.34
CA ASP A 161 -80.35 31.39 -1.55
C ASP A 161 -80.97 30.01 -1.86
N ASN A 162 -81.95 29.62 -1.04
CA ASN A 162 -82.84 28.51 -1.38
C ASN A 162 -84.14 29.08 -1.94
N ASN A 163 -84.25 29.16 -3.27
CA ASN A 163 -85.53 28.95 -3.94
C ASN A 163 -85.32 28.12 -5.21
N PRO A 164 -85.92 26.92 -5.31
CA PRO A 164 -85.62 25.99 -6.39
C PRO A 164 -86.48 26.27 -7.63
N ARG A 165 -85.97 25.79 -8.77
CA ARG A 165 -86.64 25.59 -10.07
C ARG A 165 -86.68 26.80 -11.01
N LEU A 166 -85.91 26.69 -12.07
CA LEU A 166 -86.46 26.47 -13.41
C LEU A 166 -85.43 25.79 -14.30
N ARG A 167 -85.83 24.62 -14.80
CA ARG A 167 -85.11 23.81 -15.78
C ARG A 167 -85.29 24.40 -17.18
N HIS A 168 -84.42 23.92 -18.06
CA HIS A 168 -84.45 23.97 -19.53
C HIS A 168 -83.88 25.27 -20.10
N SER A 169 -83.12 25.27 -21.19
CA SER A 169 -82.52 24.26 -22.07
C SER A 169 -81.98 25.13 -23.20
N LEU A 170 -80.77 24.89 -23.71
CA LEU A 170 -80.55 24.74 -25.16
C LEU A 170 -79.07 24.49 -25.45
N ASN A 171 -78.93 23.50 -26.32
CA ASN A 171 -77.72 22.97 -26.90
C ASN A 171 -76.95 24.03 -27.70
N ALA A 172 -75.65 23.80 -27.89
CA ALA A 172 -75.07 23.38 -29.18
C ALA A 172 -73.72 24.04 -29.47
N GLN A 173 -72.74 23.18 -29.74
CA GLN A 173 -71.56 23.38 -30.63
C GLN A 173 -70.49 24.33 -30.07
N SER A 174 -69.26 23.87 -29.84
CA SER A 174 -68.39 23.37 -30.89
C SER A 174 -67.54 22.17 -30.47
N ALA A 175 -67.70 21.07 -31.21
CA ALA A 175 -66.66 20.08 -31.40
C ALA A 175 -65.71 20.54 -32.52
N ALA A 176 -64.48 20.04 -32.48
CA ALA A 176 -63.45 20.00 -33.52
C ALA A 176 -62.46 21.17 -33.61
N SER A 177 -61.29 20.97 -32.97
CA SER A 177 -60.04 20.86 -33.73
C SER A 177 -59.24 19.64 -33.24
N ARG A 178 -59.29 18.57 -34.07
CA ARG A 178 -58.22 17.59 -34.32
C ARG A 178 -56.95 18.38 -34.75
N LYS A 179 -55.69 17.98 -34.59
CA LYS A 179 -54.97 16.69 -34.59
C LYS A 179 -53.49 17.06 -34.32
N GLU A 180 -52.76 16.32 -33.48
CA GLU A 180 -51.43 15.67 -33.69
C GLU A 180 -50.78 15.66 -32.30
N GLU A 181 -50.19 14.61 -31.75
CA GLU A 181 -49.59 13.41 -32.33
C GLU A 181 -49.78 12.27 -31.32
N ALA A 182 -50.21 11.11 -31.81
CA ALA A 182 -50.41 9.92 -31.02
C ALA A 182 -49.09 9.15 -30.85
N GLN A 183 -48.93 8.61 -29.64
CA GLN A 183 -48.49 7.23 -29.40
C GLN A 183 -47.29 6.71 -30.19
N LYS A 184 -46.17 6.50 -29.49
CA LYS A 184 -45.49 5.18 -29.46
C LYS A 184 -44.75 4.99 -28.14
N ALA A 185 -45.48 4.48 -27.15
CA ALA A 185 -44.90 3.53 -26.23
C ALA A 185 -44.72 2.19 -26.97
N SER A 186 -43.69 1.45 -26.58
CA SER A 186 -43.38 0.06 -26.95
C SER A 186 -42.52 -0.14 -28.20
N LEU A 187 -41.24 -0.49 -27.96
CA LEU A 187 -40.48 -1.63 -28.50
C LEU A 187 -38.99 -1.34 -28.20
N THR A 188 -38.39 -1.98 -27.19
CA THR A 188 -37.72 -3.29 -27.26
C THR A 188 -36.40 -3.28 -28.04
N GLY A 189 -35.30 -3.10 -27.30
CA GLY A 189 -33.93 -3.66 -27.47
C GLY A 189 -33.14 -3.34 -28.76
N PRO A 190 -31.92 -3.87 -28.95
CA PRO A 190 -30.86 -4.31 -28.00
C PRO A 190 -29.45 -3.73 -28.37
N GLY A 191 -28.41 -4.11 -27.61
CA GLY A 191 -27.00 -4.11 -28.06
C GLY A 191 -26.27 -2.76 -28.01
N THR A 192 -24.93 -2.66 -27.92
CA THR A 192 -23.84 -3.63 -27.92
C THR A 192 -22.62 -2.91 -27.34
N LEU A 193 -21.74 -3.68 -26.69
CA LEU A 193 -20.38 -3.32 -26.28
C LEU A 193 -19.47 -2.99 -27.50
N GLN A 194 -18.30 -2.40 -27.23
CA GLN A 194 -17.13 -2.20 -28.14
C GLN A 194 -17.31 -1.07 -29.15
N GLU A 195 -16.39 -0.13 -29.43
CA GLU A 195 -14.94 0.14 -29.33
C GLU A 195 -14.81 1.70 -29.15
N ALA A 196 -13.74 2.37 -28.77
CA ALA A 196 -12.30 2.21 -28.98
C ALA A 196 -11.57 3.11 -27.95
N GLU A 197 -10.38 2.73 -27.49
CA GLU A 197 -9.20 3.58 -27.68
C GLU A 197 -7.93 2.75 -27.42
N GLU A 198 -7.25 2.48 -28.52
CA GLU A 198 -5.92 1.90 -28.65
C GLU A 198 -4.89 3.04 -28.52
N VAL A 199 -3.96 2.96 -27.57
CA VAL A 199 -2.62 3.58 -27.70
C VAL A 199 -1.58 2.62 -27.10
N PRO A 200 -0.49 2.29 -27.83
CA PRO A 200 0.48 1.26 -27.43
C PRO A 200 1.74 1.80 -26.70
N ALA A 201 2.23 0.97 -25.77
CA ALA A 201 3.63 0.62 -25.43
C ALA A 201 4.61 1.71 -24.89
N PRO A 202 5.78 1.35 -24.27
CA PRO A 202 6.34 0.01 -24.06
C PRO A 202 6.78 -0.32 -22.60
N SER A 203 7.11 -1.60 -22.40
CA SER A 203 7.83 -2.14 -21.25
C SER A 203 9.32 -2.33 -21.56
N VAL A 204 10.08 -2.40 -20.45
CA VAL A 204 11.47 -2.88 -20.25
C VAL A 204 12.58 -1.86 -20.46
#